data_AF-A0A967TLC8-F1
#
_entry.id   AF-A0A967TLC8-F1
#
_cell.length_a   1.000
_cell.length_b   1.000
_cell.length_c   1.000
_cell.angle_alpha   90.00
_cell.angle_beta   90.00
_cell.angle_gamma   90.00
#
_symmetry.space_group_name_H-M   'P 1'
#
loop_
_entity.id
_entity.type
_entity.pdbx_description
1 polymer ?
#
loop_
_entity_poly.entity_id
_entity_poly.type
_entity_poly.pdbx_seq_one_letter_code
_entity_poly.pdbx_strand_id
1 'polypeptide(L)'
;EEQSAWAETVRIVFPNQKSYGTHMNVSGMALTSSAPNKENAIRLMVFLSDNLAQQMYAEQNFEYPVKQGVPWSGLLQSFGSY
;
A
#
# COMPACT_ATOMS: atom_id res chain seq x y z
N GLU A 1 -21.75 -0.83 -6.92
CA GLU A 1 -22.76 0.22 -7.19
C GLU A 1 -23.67 0.46 -5.99
N GLU A 2 -24.31 -0.57 -5.41
CA GLU A 2 -25.20 -0.37 -4.24
C GLU A 2 -24.53 0.30 -3.03
N GLN A 3 -23.26 -0.03 -2.75
CA GLN A 3 -22.51 0.51 -1.61
C GLN A 3 -21.89 1.90 -1.85
N SER A 4 -21.92 2.41 -3.09
CA SER A 4 -21.24 3.65 -3.47
C SER A 4 -21.83 4.87 -2.76
N ALA A 5 -23.17 4.93 -2.66
CA ALA A 5 -23.87 6.02 -1.99
C ALA A 5 -23.48 6.13 -0.49
N TRP A 6 -23.21 5.01 0.18
CA TRP A 6 -22.77 5.04 1.57
C TRP A 6 -21.30 5.47 1.67
N ALA A 7 -20.42 4.97 0.80
CA ALA A 7 -19.02 5.41 0.76
C ALA A 7 -18.89 6.92 0.55
N GLU A 8 -19.72 7.52 -0.32
CA GLU A 8 -19.73 8.97 -0.58
C GLU A 8 -20.15 9.83 0.62
N THR A 9 -20.90 9.25 1.57
CA THR A 9 -21.30 9.95 2.81
C THR A 9 -20.26 9.88 3.92
N VAL A 10 -19.23 9.04 3.76
CA VAL A 10 -18.16 8.86 4.74
C VAL A 10 -17.01 9.81 4.43
N ARG A 11 -16.49 10.44 5.48
CA ARG A 11 -15.29 11.29 5.40
C ARG A 11 -14.09 10.56 5.95
N ILE A 12 -13.00 10.54 5.18
CA ILE A 12 -11.70 10.06 5.64
C ILE A 12 -10.99 11.20 6.39
N VAL A 13 -10.43 10.85 7.54
CA VAL A 13 -9.65 11.77 8.39
C VAL A 13 -8.36 11.08 8.77
N PHE A 14 -7.24 11.74 8.47
CA PHE A 14 -5.90 11.34 8.90
C PHE A 14 -5.56 12.06 10.21
N PRO A 15 -5.68 11.42 11.39
CA PRO A 15 -5.55 12.10 12.67
C PRO A 15 -4.10 12.49 13.00
N ASN A 16 -3.92 13.24 14.08
CA ASN A 16 -2.60 13.51 14.69
C ASN A 16 -1.57 14.28 13.84
N GLN A 17 -1.99 15.00 12.79
CA GLN A 17 -1.06 15.77 11.91
C GLN A 17 -0.29 16.91 12.58
N LYS A 18 -0.69 17.32 13.78
CA LYS A 18 0.06 18.31 14.59
C LYS A 18 1.01 17.66 15.60
N SER A 19 1.11 16.33 15.64
CA SER A 19 1.97 15.60 16.56
C SER A 19 2.79 14.51 15.86
N TYR A 20 2.39 13.25 15.99
CA TYR A 20 3.12 12.07 15.51
C TYR A 20 2.59 11.50 14.19
N GLY A 21 1.57 12.14 13.61
CA GLY A 21 0.94 11.71 12.36
C GLY A 21 -0.01 10.52 12.51
N THR A 22 -0.73 10.19 11.44
CA THR A 22 -1.58 8.99 11.38
C THR A 22 -0.74 7.74 11.59
N HIS A 23 -1.24 6.79 12.38
CA HIS A 23 -0.63 5.48 12.48
C HIS A 23 -0.70 4.76 11.11
N MET A 24 0.45 4.33 10.61
CA MET A 24 0.58 3.52 9.40
C MET A 24 1.04 2.12 9.78
N ASN A 25 0.55 1.12 9.06
CA ASN A 25 0.98 -0.26 9.18
C ASN A 25 1.43 -0.80 7.82
N VAL A 26 2.10 -1.94 7.79
CA VAL A 26 2.73 -2.48 6.58
C VAL A 26 2.34 -3.93 6.33
N SER A 27 2.07 -4.22 5.06
CA SER A 27 2.09 -5.58 4.53
C SER A 27 3.55 -5.97 4.28
N GLY A 28 4.08 -6.87 5.11
CA GLY A 28 5.47 -7.31 5.04
C GLY A 28 5.63 -8.73 4.51
N MET A 29 6.84 -9.05 4.07
CA MET A 29 7.22 -10.42 3.74
C MET A 29 8.57 -10.78 4.34
N ALA A 30 8.75 -12.05 4.67
CA ALA A 30 9.98 -12.58 5.23
C ALA A 30 10.36 -13.91 4.56
N LEU A 31 11.66 -14.16 4.44
CA LEU A 31 12.18 -15.41 3.93
C LEU A 31 12.35 -16.41 5.08
N THR A 32 11.70 -17.56 4.97
CA THR A 32 11.84 -18.62 5.98
C THR A 32 13.21 -19.29 5.88
N SER A 33 13.72 -19.79 7.01
CA SER A 33 15.00 -20.52 7.06
C SER A 33 15.00 -21.79 6.21
N SER A 34 13.84 -22.45 6.09
CA SER A 34 13.66 -23.70 5.36
C SER A 34 13.21 -23.54 3.91
N ALA A 35 13.34 -22.34 3.32
CA ALA A 35 12.87 -22.09 1.96
C ALA A 35 13.56 -23.04 0.94
N PRO A 36 12.82 -23.98 0.30
CA PRO A 36 13.41 -24.98 -0.58
C PRO A 36 13.89 -24.39 -1.92
N ASN A 37 13.37 -23.20 -2.26
CA ASN A 37 13.77 -22.44 -3.44
C ASN A 37 14.16 -21.01 -3.04
N LYS A 38 15.25 -20.90 -2.29
CA LYS A 38 15.70 -19.64 -1.68
C LYS A 38 15.94 -18.54 -2.71
N GLU A 39 16.56 -18.87 -3.83
CA GLU A 39 16.91 -17.88 -4.86
C GLU A 39 15.66 -17.26 -5.49
N ASN A 40 14.68 -18.08 -5.89
CA ASN A 40 13.44 -17.54 -6.46
C ASN A 40 12.61 -16.78 -5.43
N ALA A 41 12.63 -17.19 -4.16
CA ALA A 41 11.98 -16.43 -3.10
C ALA A 41 12.59 -15.03 -2.95
N ILE A 42 13.92 -14.90 -3.00
CA ILE A 42 14.59 -13.59 -3.01
C ILE A 42 14.21 -12.78 -4.24
N ARG A 43 14.17 -13.39 -5.43
CA ARG A 43 13.73 -12.70 -6.66
C ARG A 43 12.31 -12.18 -6.55
N LEU A 44 11.40 -12.95 -5.95
CA LEU A 44 10.03 -12.51 -5.69
C LEU A 44 9.99 -11.33 -4.70
N MET A 45 10.77 -11.39 -3.62
CA MET A 45 10.89 -10.28 -2.66
C MET A 45 11.34 -8.99 -3.32
N VAL A 46 12.37 -9.08 -4.17
CA VAL A 46 12.88 -7.93 -4.94
C VAL A 46 11.81 -7.40 -5.89
N PHE A 47 11.15 -8.29 -6.64
CA PHE A 47 10.07 -7.91 -7.56
C PHE A 47 8.95 -7.16 -6.85
N LEU A 48 8.49 -7.65 -5.69
CA LEU A 48 7.39 -7.02 -4.93
C LEU A 48 7.77 -5.63 -4.40
N SER A 49 9.05 -5.36 -4.23
CA SER A 49 9.58 -4.03 -3.88
C SER A 49 9.86 -3.13 -5.10
N ASP A 50 9.63 -3.61 -6.32
CA ASP A 50 9.93 -2.84 -7.54
C ASP A 50 8.74 -1.98 -8.02
N ASN A 51 9.00 -1.05 -8.95
CA ASN A 51 8.04 -0.04 -9.41
C ASN A 51 6.74 -0.67 -9.89
N LEU A 52 6.84 -1.70 -10.73
CA LEU A 52 5.67 -2.36 -11.31
C LEU A 52 4.78 -2.99 -10.22
N ALA A 53 5.38 -3.76 -9.32
CA ALA A 53 4.61 -4.41 -8.26
C ALA A 53 4.01 -3.38 -7.30
N GLN A 54 4.77 -2.36 -6.90
CA GLN A 54 4.26 -1.30 -6.03
C GLN A 54 3.11 -0.51 -6.67
N GLN A 55 3.18 -0.25 -7.98
CA GLN A 55 2.07 0.35 -8.72
C GLN A 55 0.86 -0.58 -8.73
N MET A 56 1.05 -1.87 -8.97
CA MET A 56 -0.04 -2.85 -8.92
C MET A 56 -0.71 -2.91 -7.54
N TYR A 57 0.06 -2.90 -6.45
CA TYR A 57 -0.49 -2.87 -5.09
C TYR A 57 -1.30 -1.59 -4.83
N ALA A 58 -0.81 -0.44 -5.29
CA ALA A 58 -1.53 0.82 -5.15
C ALA A 58 -2.87 0.83 -5.90
N GLU A 59 -2.89 0.30 -7.12
CA GLU A 59 -4.07 0.30 -7.99
C GLU A 59 -5.07 -0.81 -7.70
N GLN A 60 -4.61 -1.99 -7.26
CA GLN A 60 -5.47 -3.16 -7.11
C GLN A 60 -5.85 -3.43 -5.64
N ASN A 61 -4.93 -3.16 -4.70
CA ASN A 61 -5.18 -3.38 -3.28
C ASN A 61 -5.46 -2.08 -2.52
N PHE A 62 -5.37 -0.93 -3.19
CA PHE A 62 -5.60 0.40 -2.62
C PHE A 62 -4.75 0.65 -1.35
N GLU A 63 -3.53 0.11 -1.31
CA GLU A 63 -2.52 0.40 -0.28
C GLU A 63 -1.57 1.51 -0.75
N TYR A 64 -0.97 2.24 0.18
CA TYR A 64 0.06 3.22 -0.16
C TYR A 64 1.36 2.50 -0.55
N PRO A 65 1.95 2.80 -1.72
CA PRO A 65 3.23 2.20 -2.11
C PRO A 65 4.33 2.68 -1.16
N VAL A 66 5.19 1.76 -0.74
CA VAL A 66 6.33 2.07 0.14
C VAL A 66 7.54 2.59 -0.65
N LYS A 67 7.59 2.32 -1.96
CA LYS A 67 8.67 2.79 -2.84
C LYS A 67 8.45 4.24 -3.24
N GLN A 68 9.45 5.07 -2.96
CA GLN A 68 9.45 6.48 -3.39
C GLN A 68 9.37 6.60 -4.92
N GLY A 69 8.62 7.59 -5.39
CA GLY A 69 8.44 7.86 -6.81
C GLY A 69 7.34 7.03 -7.50
N VAL A 70 6.78 6.02 -6.82
CA VAL A 70 5.58 5.33 -7.30
C VAL A 70 4.35 6.13 -6.87
N PRO A 71 3.48 6.56 -7.81
CA PRO A 71 2.30 7.34 -7.48
C PRO A 71 1.27 6.51 -6.70
N TRP A 72 0.50 7.18 -5.85
CA TRP A 72 -0.69 6.58 -5.24
C TRP A 72 -1.76 6.37 -6.31
N SER A 73 -2.68 5.42 -6.11
CA SER A 73 -3.82 5.27 -7.02
C SER A 73 -4.75 6.47 -6.97
N GLY A 74 -5.58 6.65 -7.99
CA GLY A 74 -6.53 7.76 -8.06
C GLY A 74 -7.46 7.84 -6.84
N LEU A 75 -7.88 6.69 -6.31
CA LEU A 75 -8.68 6.62 -5.10
C LEU A 75 -7.93 7.15 -3.87
N LEU A 76 -6.69 6.73 -3.66
CA LEU A 76 -5.89 7.20 -2.53
C LEU A 76 -5.56 8.69 -2.65
N GLN A 77 -5.29 9.19 -3.85
CA GLN A 77 -5.12 10.62 -4.10
C GLN A 77 -6.39 11.41 -3.74
N SER A 78 -7.59 10.84 -3.99
CA SER A 78 -8.86 11.48 -3.66
C SER A 78 -9.09 11.67 -2.16
N PHE A 79 -8.37 10.93 -1.31
CA PHE A 79 -8.45 11.05 0.15
C PHE A 79 -7.67 12.27 0.67
N GLY A 80 -6.86 12.89 -0.18
CA GLY A 80 -5.95 13.97 0.18
C GLY A 80 -4.64 13.46 0.78
N SER A 81 -3.76 14.40 1.11
CA SER A 81 -2.51 14.09 1.79
C SER A 81 -2.73 14.00 3.30
N TYR A 82 -1.94 13.15 3.95
CA TYR A 82 -1.78 13.10 5.39
C TYR A 82 -0.57 13.92 5.80
#